data_AF-A0A967T4T8-F1
#
_entry.id   AF-A0A967T4T8-F1
#
_cell.length_a   1.000
_cell.length_b   1.000
_cell.length_c   1.000
_cell.angle_alpha   90.00
_cell.angle_beta   90.00
_cell.angle_gamma   90.00
#
_symmetry.space_group_name_H-M   'P 1'
#
loop_
_entity.id
_entity.type
_entity.pdbx_description
1 polymer ?
#
loop_
_entity_poly.entity_id
_entity_poly.type
_entity_poly.pdbx_seq_one_letter_code
_entity_poly.pdbx_strand_id
1 'polypeptide(L)' 'MLRSKKWLLVTDLEGTMLGDNVALERFNKKLQESSTKFVLVYNSSRPCESVRKVLNIFTHLPAPDYLIGALGTEIE' A
#
# COMPACT_ATOMS: atom_id res chain seq x y z
N MET A 1 -12.87 11.57 0.42
CA MET A 1 -14.19 10.92 0.56
C MET A 1 -14.01 9.58 1.27
N LEU A 2 -13.83 9.59 2.60
CA LEU A 2 -13.63 8.37 3.41
C LEU A 2 -14.95 7.64 3.75
N ARG A 3 -16.09 8.33 3.65
CA ARG A 3 -17.39 7.85 4.15
C ARG A 3 -18.00 6.63 3.42
N SER A 4 -17.44 6.19 2.29
CA SER A 4 -17.92 5.00 1.54
C SER A 4 -17.07 3.74 1.75
N LYS A 5 -15.78 3.88 2.09
CA LYS A 5 -14.87 2.76 2.35
C LYS A 5 -15.11 2.24 3.78
N LYS A 6 -15.21 0.92 3.95
CA LYS A 6 -15.60 0.28 5.22
C LYS A 6 -14.43 -0.37 5.96
N TRP A 7 -13.33 -0.63 5.25
CA TRP A 7 -12.21 -1.41 5.76
C TRP A 7 -10.88 -0.71 5.50
N LEU A 8 -9.96 -0.85 6.45
CA LEU A 8 -8.58 -0.44 6.31
C LEU A 8 -7.74 -1.70 6.02
N LEU A 9 -7.01 -1.70 4.92
CA LEU A 9 -6.04 -2.74 4.60
C LEU A 9 -4.64 -2.17 4.81
N VAL A 10 -4.05 -2.48 5.96
CA VAL A 10 -2.69 -2.09 6.30
C VAL A 10 -1.77 -3.25 5.98
N THR A 11 -0.76 -3.02 5.14
CA THR A 11 0.18 -4.07 4.73
C THR A 11 1.61 -3.57 4.77
N ASP A 12 2.53 -4.48 5.09
CA ASP A 12 3.95 -4.27 4.88
C ASP A 12 4.29 -4.25 3.38
N LEU A 13 5.48 -3.76 3.03
CA LEU A 13 5.98 -3.66 1.65
C LEU A 13 7.02 -4.73 1.34
N GLU A 14 8.19 -4.63 1.97
CA GLU A 14 9.33 -5.49 1.68
C GLU A 14 9.06 -6.96 2.06
N GLY A 15 9.08 -7.85 1.07
CA GLY A 15 8.80 -9.29 1.29
C GLY A 15 7.32 -9.63 1.46
N THR A 16 6.43 -8.64 1.43
CA THR A 16 4.97 -8.83 1.45
C THR A 16 4.36 -8.46 0.10
N MET A 17 4.49 -7.20 -0.31
CA MET A 17 3.99 -6.71 -1.60
C MET A 17 5.06 -6.84 -2.71
N LEU A 18 6.33 -6.79 -2.32
CA LEU A 18 7.48 -6.91 -3.21
C LEU A 18 8.07 -8.33 -3.16
N GLY A 19 8.30 -8.94 -4.33
CA GLY A 19 9.02 -10.22 -4.45
C GLY A 19 8.39 -11.21 -5.43
N ASP A 20 7.06 -11.23 -5.54
CA ASP A 20 6.32 -12.07 -6.50
C ASP A 20 5.38 -11.21 -7.35
N ASN A 21 5.78 -10.99 -8.61
CA ASN A 21 5.04 -10.16 -9.55
C ASN A 21 3.68 -10.76 -9.93
N VAL A 22 3.57 -12.10 -10.01
CA VAL A 22 2.32 -12.77 -10.40
C VAL A 22 1.30 -12.70 -9.28
N ALA A 23 1.74 -12.88 -8.03
CA ALA A 23 0.89 -12.70 -6.86
C ALA A 23 0.43 -11.24 -6.73
N LEU A 24 1.35 -10.28 -6.91
CA LEU A 24 1.05 -8.85 -6.88
C LEU A 24 0.00 -8.45 -7.93
N GLU A 25 0.14 -8.94 -9.17
CA GLU A 25 -0.83 -8.65 -10.23
C GLU A 25 -2.24 -9.17 -9.88
N ARG A 26 -2.34 -10.40 -9.35
CA ARG A 26 -3.62 -10.98 -8.90
C ARG A 26 -4.23 -10.18 -7.76
N PHE A 27 -3.40 -9.76 -6.79
CA PHE A 27 -3.82 -8.93 -5.68
C PHE A 27 -4.35 -7.57 -6.17
N ASN A 28 -3.62 -6.90 -7.06
CA ASN A 28 -4.03 -5.62 -7.63
C ASN A 28 -5.37 -5.70 -8.34
N LYS A 29 -5.57 -6.74 -9.16
CA LYS A 29 -6.85 -6.97 -9.82
C LYS A 29 -7.99 -7.07 -8.81
N LYS A 30 -7.80 -7.83 -7.73
CA LYS A 30 -8.83 -7.98 -6.69
C LYS A 30 -9.05 -6.72 -5.86
N LEU A 31 -7.98 -5.97 -5.58
CA LEU A 31 -8.08 -4.71 -4.86
C LEU A 31 -8.82 -3.66 -5.69
N GLN A 32 -8.57 -3.59 -7.00
CA GLN A 32 -9.29 -2.71 -7.92
C GLN A 32 -10.79 -3.05 -8.02
N GLU A 33 -11.13 -4.34 -8.16
CA GLU A 33 -12.52 -4.84 -8.12
C GLU A 33 -13.25 -4.44 -6.83
N SER A 34 -12.51 -4.22 -5.73
CA SER A 34 -13.03 -3.83 -4.42
C SER A 34 -12.61 -2.45 -3.95
N SER A 35 -12.18 -1.58 -4.87
CA SER A 35 -11.56 -0.26 -4.57
C SER A 35 -12.46 0.68 -3.76
N THR A 36 -13.78 0.49 -3.82
CA THR A 36 -14.75 1.27 -3.02
C THR A 36 -14.89 0.77 -1.58
N LYS A 37 -14.34 -0.40 -1.25
CA LYS A 37 -14.47 -1.03 0.08
C LYS A 37 -13.27 -0.77 0.99
N PHE A 38 -12.07 -0.64 0.43
CA PHE A 38 -10.81 -0.61 1.17
C PHE A 38 -10.08 0.72 1.05
N VAL A 39 -9.58 1.22 2.17
CA VAL A 39 -8.48 2.19 2.24
C VAL A 39 -7.19 1.37 2.30
N LEU A 40 -6.29 1.51 1.33
CA LEU A 40 -4.99 0.82 1.30
C LEU A 40 -3.94 1.67 2.02
N VAL A 41 -3.22 1.07 2.95
CA VAL A 41 -2.14 1.72 3.70
C VAL A 41 -0.90 0.85 3.67
N TYR A 42 0.25 1.46 3.33
CA TYR A 42 1.53 0.80 3.52
C TYR A 42 2.14 1.15 4.87
N ASN A 43 2.55 0.12 5.62
CA ASN A 43 3.25 0.25 6.89
C ASN A 43 4.70 -0.21 6.68
N SER A 44 5.67 0.64 6.96
CA SER A 44 7.08 0.29 6.84
C SER A 44 7.88 0.84 8.02
N SER A 45 8.95 0.12 8.38
CA SER A 45 9.96 0.63 9.30
C SER A 45 10.77 1.79 8.70
N ARG A 46 10.74 1.94 7.38
CA ARG A 46 11.45 3.01 6.66
C ARG A 46 10.68 4.33 6.73
N PRO A 47 11.35 5.48 6.66
CA PRO A 47 10.68 6.77 6.55
C PRO A 47 9.75 6.85 5.32
N CYS A 48 8.65 7.57 5.41
CA CYS A 48 7.65 7.73 4.34
C CYS A 48 8.29 8.19 3.02
N GLU A 49 9.25 9.11 3.09
CA GLU A 49 9.97 9.58 1.90
C GLU A 49 10.79 8.46 1.24
N SER A 50 11.37 7.55 2.04
CA SER A 50 12.04 6.38 1.49
C SER A 50 11.05 5.40 0.86
N VAL A 51 9.86 5.26 1.44
CA VAL A 51 8.78 4.42 0.88
C VAL A 51 8.32 4.98 -0.47
N ARG A 52 8.09 6.30 -0.59
CA ARG A 52 7.72 6.94 -1.87
C ARG A 52 8.73 6.67 -2.98
N LYS A 53 10.03 6.71 -2.66
CA LYS A 53 11.08 6.36 -3.63
C LYS A 53 10.94 4.93 -4.15
N VAL A 54 10.57 3.98 -3.28
CA VAL A 54 10.26 2.60 -3.70
C VAL A 54 9.03 2.57 -4.60
N LEU A 55 7.94 3.24 -4.22
CA LEU A 55 6.72 3.30 -5.04
C LEU A 55 6.95 3.90 -6.43
N ASN A 56 7.85 4.87 -6.55
CA ASN A 56 8.23 5.46 -7.83
C ASN A 56 9.06 4.52 -8.71
N ILE A 57 9.82 3.59 -8.11
CA ILE A 57 10.61 2.59 -8.84
C ILE A 57 9.73 1.41 -9.26
N PHE A 58 8.85 0.94 -8.36
CA PHE A 58 8.00 -0.22 -8.58
C PHE A 58 6.59 0.19 -9.01
N THR A 59 6.45 0.53 -10.29
CA THR A 59 5.20 1.04 -10.88
C THR A 59 4.02 0.07 -10.86
N HIS A 60 4.27 -1.22 -10.60
CA HIS A 60 3.22 -2.23 -10.46
C HIS A 60 2.60 -2.28 -9.06
N LEU A 61 3.13 -1.56 -8.08
CA LEU A 61 2.48 -1.46 -6.77
C LEU A 61 1.21 -0.61 -6.87
N PRO A 62 0.11 -1.01 -6.21
CA PRO A 62 -1.07 -0.17 -6.12
C PRO A 62 -0.71 1.08 -5.32
N ALA A 63 -1.21 2.24 -5.76
CA ALA A 63 -1.01 3.48 -5.03
C ALA A 63 -1.73 3.38 -3.66
N PRO A 64 -1.03 3.64 -2.55
CA PRO A 64 -1.67 3.66 -1.24
C PRO A 64 -2.54 4.92 -1.09
N ASP A 65 -3.57 4.81 -0.26
CA ASP A 65 -4.32 5.98 0.21
C ASP A 65 -3.54 6.73 1.31
N TYR A 66 -2.78 5.99 2.14
CA TYR A 66 -1.94 6.55 3.21
C TYR A 66 -0.63 5.78 3.38
N LEU A 67 0.37 6.42 3.98
CA LEU A 67 1.63 5.81 4.41
C LEU A 67 1.77 5.88 5.93
N ILE A 68 2.25 4.79 6.51
CA ILE A 68 2.73 4.70 7.89
C ILE A 68 4.22 4.36 7.80
N GLY A 69 5.06 5.34 8.03
CA GLY A 69 6.52 5.22 7.97
C GLY A 69 7.18 5.31 9.33
N ALA A 70 8.49 5.07 9.35
CA ALA A 70 9.35 5.20 10.53
C ALA A 70 8.78 4.48 11.76
N LEU A 71 8.31 3.23 11.58
CA LEU A 71 7.70 2.42 12.65
C LEU A 71 6.46 3.06 13.28
N GLY A 72 5.72 3.86 12.51
CA GLY A 72 4.47 4.48 12.94
C GLY A 72 4.62 5.90 13.48
N THR A 73 5.80 6.50 13.43
CA THR A 73 5.98 7.90 13.83
C THR A 73 5.70 8.89 12.71
N GLU A 74 5.63 8.43 11.45
CA GLU A 74 5.26 9.24 10.28
C GLU A 74 3.94 8.69 9.71
N ILE A 75 2.93 9.55 9.56
CA ILE A 75 1.62 9.20 8.99
C ILE A 75 1.23 10.28 7.99
N GLU A 76 1.01 9.88 6.73
CA GLU A 76 0.70 10.77 5.60
C GLU A 76 -0.48 10.25 4.78
#